data_AF-A0A9W6YGP5-F1
#
_entry.id   AF-A0A9W6YGP5-F1
#
_cell.length_a   1.000
_cell.length_b   1.000
_cell.length_c   1.000
_cell.angle_alpha   90.00
_cell.angle_beta   90.00
_cell.angle_gamma   90.00
#
_symmetry.space_group_name_H-M   'P 1'
#
loop_
_entity.id
_entity.type
_entity.pdbx_description
1 polymer ?
#
loop_
_entity_poly.entity_id
_entity_poly.type
_entity_poly.pdbx_seq_one_letter_code
_entity_poly.pdbx_strand_id
1 'polypeptide(L)'
;MLVLSIYAITDQRNRPAGPVGAAFAFCLMIMALGMAFGMNTGYAVDPARDFGPRLFTFCAGWGSKVFTTRNYYFWIPIVADLMGGVAGAGLYRLLVEIHHPPLPHQN
;
A
#
# COMPACT_ATOMS: atom_id res chain seq x y z
N MET A 1 -0.51 -1.06 -6.42
CA MET A 1 0.71 -0.26 -6.71
C MET A 1 1.57 -0.07 -5.47
N LEU A 2 1.01 0.30 -4.31
CA LEU A 2 1.80 0.46 -3.09
C LEU A 2 2.66 -0.79 -2.75
N VAL A 3 2.03 -1.97 -2.57
CA VAL A 3 2.76 -3.18 -2.18
C VAL A 3 3.82 -3.59 -3.21
N LEU A 4 3.51 -3.48 -4.51
CA LEU A 4 4.48 -3.73 -5.58
C LEU A 4 5.71 -2.82 -5.47
N SER A 5 5.51 -1.53 -5.25
CA SER A 5 6.60 -0.57 -5.08
C SER A 5 7.36 -0.78 -3.77
N ILE A 6 6.71 -1.22 -2.69
CA ILE A 6 7.39 -1.62 -1.45
C ILE A 6 8.34 -2.78 -1.72
N TYR A 7 7.87 -3.85 -2.36
CA TYR A 7 8.72 -4.99 -2.72
C TYR A 7 9.91 -4.52 -3.56
N ALA A 8 9.69 -3.67 -4.57
CA ALA A 8 10.74 -3.14 -5.42
C ALA A 8 11.81 -2.34 -4.68
N ILE A 9 11.45 -1.59 -3.63
CA ILE A 9 12.39 -0.80 -2.80
C ILE A 9 13.12 -1.69 -1.79
N THR A 10 12.43 -2.69 -1.22
CA THR A 10 13.02 -3.59 -0.21
C THR A 10 13.90 -4.68 -0.78
N ASP A 11 13.70 -5.04 -2.06
CA ASP A 11 14.41 -6.14 -2.70
C ASP A 11 15.90 -5.81 -2.88
N GLN A 12 16.76 -6.56 -2.19
CA GLN A 12 18.21 -6.39 -2.25
C GLN A 12 18.81 -6.81 -3.60
N ARG A 13 18.07 -7.60 -4.41
CA ARG A 13 18.46 -8.00 -5.77
C ARG A 13 18.13 -6.91 -6.80
N ASN A 14 17.19 -6.02 -6.47
CA ASN A 14 16.82 -4.89 -7.29
C ASN A 14 17.48 -3.61 -6.76
N ARG A 15 18.61 -3.20 -7.37
CA ARG A 15 19.43 -2.01 -7.04
C ARG A 15 19.05 -1.32 -5.70
N PRO A 16 19.62 -1.75 -4.57
CA PRO A 16 19.18 -1.29 -3.26
C PRO A 16 19.41 0.22 -3.11
N ALA A 17 18.41 0.93 -2.59
CA ALA A 17 18.47 2.37 -2.33
C ALA A 17 19.43 2.78 -1.18
N GLY A 18 20.14 1.82 -0.58
CA GLY A 18 20.99 2.00 0.60
C GLY A 18 20.19 2.20 1.91
N PRO A 19 20.86 2.12 3.08
CA PRO A 19 20.18 2.14 4.39
C PRO A 19 19.43 3.44 4.67
N VAL A 20 19.93 4.56 4.14
CA VAL A 20 19.37 5.91 4.37
C VAL A 20 18.41 6.32 3.24
N GLY A 21 18.66 5.86 2.01
CA GLY A 21 17.86 6.25 0.84
C GLY A 21 16.50 5.56 0.75
N ALA A 22 16.33 4.39 1.39
CA ALA A 22 15.07 3.65 1.39
C ALA A 22 13.91 4.48 1.98
N ALA A 23 14.12 5.13 3.13
CA ALA A 23 13.10 5.98 3.76
C ALA A 23 12.67 7.14 2.84
N PHE A 24 13.63 7.79 2.19
CA PHE A 24 13.35 8.86 1.24
C PHE A 24 12.59 8.37 0.00
N ALA A 25 12.97 7.20 -0.54
CA ALA A 25 12.27 6.56 -1.64
C ALA A 25 10.81 6.22 -1.28
N PHE A 26 10.55 5.72 -0.07
CA PHE A 26 9.18 5.49 0.42
C PHE A 26 8.36 6.78 0.50
N CYS A 27 8.95 7.86 1.03
CA CYS A 27 8.27 9.16 1.10
C CYS A 27 7.90 9.70 -0.28
N LEU A 28 8.82 9.68 -1.24
CA LEU A 28 8.56 10.12 -2.60
C LEU A 28 7.52 9.24 -3.30
N MET A 29 7.58 7.92 -3.09
CA MET A 29 6.59 6.98 -3.61
C MET A 29 5.18 7.30 -3.09
N ILE A 30 5.01 7.48 -1.78
CA ILE A 30 3.71 7.82 -1.18
C ILE A 30 3.23 9.19 -1.68
N MET A 31 4.12 10.18 -1.78
CA MET A 31 3.81 11.50 -2.33
C MET A 31 3.28 11.40 -3.77
N ALA A 32 3.98 10.67 -4.64
CA ALA A 32 3.60 10.49 -6.04
C ALA A 32 2.24 9.78 -6.16
N LEU A 33 2.01 8.74 -5.35
CA LEU A 33 0.72 8.05 -5.34
C LEU A 33 -0.42 8.95 -4.82
N GLY A 34 -0.14 9.79 -3.82
CA GLY A 34 -1.10 10.76 -3.29
C GLY A 34 -1.45 11.84 -4.31
N MET A 35 -0.47 12.37 -5.05
CA MET A 35 -0.71 13.36 -6.10
C MET A 35 -1.47 12.77 -7.30
N ALA A 36 -1.16 11.53 -7.70
CA ALA A 36 -1.78 10.90 -8.87
C ALA A 36 -3.19 10.35 -8.58
N PHE A 37 -3.40 9.73 -7.41
CA PHE A 37 -4.62 8.97 -7.11
C PHE A 37 -5.38 9.44 -5.85
N GLY A 38 -4.88 10.46 -5.14
CA GLY A 38 -5.49 10.91 -3.88
C GLY A 38 -6.88 11.54 -4.02
N MET A 39 -7.19 12.19 -5.15
CA MET A 39 -8.47 12.90 -5.32
C MET A 39 -9.69 11.99 -5.48
N ASN A 40 -9.50 10.75 -5.97
CA ASN A 40 -10.64 9.85 -6.24
C ASN A 40 -11.23 9.26 -4.95
N THR A 41 -10.37 8.84 -4.01
CA THR A 41 -10.79 8.08 -2.82
C THR A 41 -10.09 8.51 -1.53
N GLY A 42 -9.29 9.58 -1.53
CA GLY A 42 -8.58 10.08 -0.34
C GLY A 42 -7.36 9.26 0.06
N TYR A 43 -6.85 8.42 -0.85
CA TYR A 43 -5.70 7.54 -0.61
C TYR A 43 -5.95 6.55 0.56
N ALA A 44 -7.14 5.95 0.57
CA ALA A 44 -7.44 4.81 1.42
C ALA A 44 -6.62 3.60 0.94
N VAL A 45 -5.40 3.48 1.46
CA VAL A 45 -4.39 2.48 1.03
C VAL A 45 -4.02 1.51 2.15
N ASP A 46 -4.55 1.76 3.35
CA ASP A 46 -4.41 0.86 4.48
C ASP A 46 -5.73 0.77 5.24
N PRO A 47 -6.27 -0.44 5.48
CA PRO A 47 -7.43 -0.64 6.33
C PRO A 47 -7.28 0.00 7.71
N ALA A 48 -6.07 0.04 8.30
CA ALA A 48 -5.85 0.66 9.61
C ALA A 48 -5.98 2.20 9.54
N ARG A 49 -5.49 2.81 8.44
CA ARG A 49 -5.61 4.26 8.17
C ARG A 49 -7.06 4.69 8.02
N ASP A 50 -7.90 3.84 7.45
CA ASP A 50 -9.32 4.16 7.24
C ASP A 50 -10.22 3.77 8.42
N PHE A 51 -9.99 2.60 9.03
CA PHE A 51 -10.84 2.09 10.10
C PHE A 51 -10.59 2.77 11.45
N GLY A 52 -9.34 3.08 11.79
CA GLY A 52 -8.98 3.70 13.07
C GLY A 52 -9.67 5.06 13.31
N PRO A 53 -9.53 6.03 12.40
CA PRO A 53 -10.23 7.31 12.51
C PRO A 53 -11.76 7.19 12.46
N ARG A 54 -12.31 6.21 11.72
CA ARG A 54 -13.76 5.93 11.69
C ARG A 54 -14.27 5.41 13.04
N LEU A 55 -13.53 4.52 13.69
CA LEU A 55 -13.87 4.02 15.02
C LEU A 55 -13.75 5.13 16.08
N PHE A 56 -12.70 5.96 15.98
CA PHE A 56 -12.54 7.11 16.87
C PHE A 56 -13.71 8.09 16.73
N THR A 57 -14.10 8.45 15.50
CA THR A 57 -15.22 9.36 15.26
C THR A 57 -16.57 8.77 15.67
N PHE A 58 -16.75 7.45 15.51
CA PHE A 58 -17.90 6.73 16.06
C PHE A 58 -18.01 6.93 17.58
N CYS A 59 -16.91 6.70 18.31
CA CYS A 59 -16.84 6.89 19.77
C CYS A 59 -16.95 8.36 20.18
N ALA A 60 -16.43 9.28 19.38
CA ALA A 60 -16.46 10.73 19.62
C ALA A 60 -17.84 11.37 19.38
N GLY A 61 -18.88 10.58 19.10
CA GLY A 61 -20.27 11.05 19.04
C GLY A 61 -20.80 11.32 17.63
N TRP A 62 -20.05 11.02 16.56
CA TRP A 62 -20.58 11.10 15.18
C TRP A 62 -21.61 9.99 14.88
N GLY A 63 -21.75 8.99 15.76
CA GLY A 63 -22.76 7.93 15.67
C GLY A 63 -22.55 6.99 14.48
N SER A 64 -23.55 6.15 14.16
CA SER A 64 -23.44 5.13 13.11
C SER A 64 -23.28 5.68 11.68
N LYS A 65 -23.43 6.99 11.49
CA LYS A 65 -23.28 7.66 10.18
C LYS A 65 -21.90 7.45 9.56
N VAL A 66 -20.84 7.28 10.34
CA VAL A 66 -19.48 7.03 9.80
C VAL A 66 -19.34 5.69 9.07
N PHE A 67 -20.22 4.72 9.37
CA PHE A 67 -20.25 3.42 8.69
C PHE A 67 -21.28 3.35 7.57
N THR A 68 -22.34 4.18 7.59
CA THR A 68 -23.40 4.16 6.57
C THR A 68 -23.21 5.20 5.45
N THR A 69 -22.26 6.12 5.60
CA THR A 69 -21.96 7.16 4.60
C THR A 69 -21.53 6.57 3.25
N ARG A 70 -22.06 7.15 2.14
CA ARG A 70 -21.80 6.73 0.74
C ARG A 70 -22.06 5.23 0.48
N ASN A 71 -23.23 4.73 0.86
CA ASN A 71 -23.65 3.32 0.67
C ASN A 71 -22.66 2.33 1.29
N TYR A 72 -22.41 2.47 2.60
CA TYR A 72 -21.50 1.57 3.33
C TYR A 72 -20.07 1.55 2.77
N TYR A 73 -19.52 2.71 2.39
CA TYR A 73 -18.19 2.78 1.78
C TYR A 73 -17.05 2.22 2.67
N PHE A 74 -17.26 2.01 3.97
CA PHE A 74 -16.24 1.56 4.92
C PHE A 74 -15.59 0.21 4.57
N TRP A 75 -16.33 -0.71 3.92
CA TRP A 75 -15.80 -2.05 3.60
C TRP A 75 -14.91 -2.04 2.36
N ILE A 76 -15.09 -1.05 1.46
CA ILE A 76 -14.39 -0.97 0.18
C ILE A 76 -12.88 -0.81 0.40
N PRO A 77 -12.37 0.15 1.20
CA PRO A 77 -10.95 0.23 1.54
C PRO A 77 -10.39 -1.06 2.10
N ILE A 78 -11.14 -1.74 2.98
CA ILE A 78 -10.65 -2.95 3.64
C ILE A 78 -10.46 -4.08 2.63
N VAL A 79 -11.46 -4.37 1.82
CA VAL A 79 -11.40 -5.49 0.87
C VAL A 79 -10.52 -5.15 -0.33
N ALA A 80 -10.62 -3.92 -0.85
CA ALA A 80 -9.84 -3.49 -2.01
C ALA A 80 -8.34 -3.44 -1.71
N ASP A 81 -7.93 -2.99 -0.51
CA ASP A 81 -6.51 -2.94 -0.14
C ASP A 81 -5.94 -4.35 0.08
N LEU A 82 -6.69 -5.25 0.73
CA LEU A 82 -6.24 -6.64 0.91
C LEU A 82 -6.06 -7.35 -0.43
N MET A 83 -7.04 -7.26 -1.33
CA MET A 83 -6.93 -7.84 -2.67
C MET A 83 -5.82 -7.17 -3.49
N GLY A 84 -5.72 -5.84 -3.44
CA GLY A 84 -4.70 -5.07 -4.13
C GLY A 84 -3.28 -5.35 -3.64
N GLY A 85 -3.12 -5.65 -2.34
CA GLY A 85 -1.86 -6.06 -1.73
C GLY A 85 -1.40 -7.43 -2.22
N VAL A 86 -2.29 -8.42 -2.19
CA VAL A 86 -1.99 -9.77 -2.70
C VAL A 86 -1.66 -9.74 -4.20
N ALA A 87 -2.49 -9.04 -4.99
CA ALA A 87 -2.25 -8.89 -6.43
C ALA A 87 -0.95 -8.14 -6.71
N GLY A 88 -0.65 -7.08 -5.95
CA GLY A 88 0.59 -6.31 -6.10
C GLY A 88 1.85 -7.11 -5.79
N ALA A 89 1.83 -7.92 -4.73
CA ALA A 89 2.92 -8.82 -4.39
C ALA A 89 3.10 -9.92 -5.45
N GLY A 90 2.01 -10.54 -5.89
CA GLY A 90 2.05 -11.56 -6.95
C GLY A 90 2.59 -11.02 -8.27
N LEU A 91 2.20 -9.80 -8.64
CA LEU A 91 2.67 -9.15 -9.86
C LEU A 91 4.16 -8.80 -9.78
N TYR A 92 4.66 -8.35 -8.63
CA TYR A 92 6.10 -8.13 -8.42
C TYR A 92 6.90 -9.42 -8.59
N ARG A 93 6.43 -10.50 -7.96
CA ARG A 93 7.05 -11.82 -8.08
C ARG A 93 7.17 -12.26 -9.54
N LEU A 94 6.06 -12.19 -10.26
CA LEU A 94 5.95 -12.72 -11.62
C LEU A 94 6.78 -11.88 -12.61
N LEU A 95 6.71 -10.56 -12.52
CA LEU A 95 7.35 -9.68 -13.50
C LEU A 95 8.81 -9.35 -13.16
N VAL A 96 9.18 -9.28 -11.89
CA VAL A 96 10.51 -8.81 -11.46
C VAL A 96 11.29 -9.95 -10.81
N GLU A 97 10.75 -10.56 -9.76
CA GLU A 97 11.52 -11.49 -8.93
C GLU A 97 12.04 -12.72 -9.69
N ILE A 98 11.23 -13.28 -10.58
CA ILE A 98 11.59 -14.46 -11.40
C ILE A 98 12.72 -14.15 -12.40
N HIS A 99 12.89 -12.89 -12.80
CA HIS A 99 13.90 -12.49 -13.77
C HIS A 99 15.25 -12.15 -13.14
N HIS A 100 15.39 -12.26 -11.82
CA HIS A 100 16.69 -12.05 -11.17
C HIS A 100 17.67 -13.18 -11.48
N PRO A 101 18.95 -12.85 -11.71
CA PRO A 101 19.98 -13.87 -11.88
C PRO A 101 20.10 -14.72 -10.59
N PRO A 102 20.41 -16.03 -10.73
CA PRO A 102 20.67 -16.90 -9.58
C PRO A 102 21.84 -16.38 -8.76
N LEU A 103 21.79 -16.58 -7.44
CA LEU A 103 22.81 -16.08 -6.51
C LEU A 103 24.19 -16.69 -6.83
N PRO A 104 25.29 -15.91 -6.76
CA PRO A 104 26.65 -16.38 -7.06
C PRO A 104 27.21 -17.46 -6.11
N HIS A 105 26.41 -18.05 -5.22
CA HIS A 105 26.83 -19.06 -4.23
C HIS A 105 26.17 -20.43 -4.44
N GLN A 106 25.60 -20.70 -5.62
CA GLN A 106 25.13 -22.05 -6.00
C GLN A 106 25.99 -22.64 -7.12
N ASN A 107 27.26 -22.92 -6.81
CA ASN A 107 28.12 -23.91 -7.47
C ASN A 107 28.81 -24.73 -6.37
#